data_AF-A0A349W932-F1
#
_entry.id   AF-A0A349W932-F1
#
_cell.length_a   1.000
_cell.length_b   1.000
_cell.length_c   1.000
_cell.angle_alpha   90.00
_cell.angle_beta   90.00
_cell.angle_gamma   90.00
#
_symmetry.space_group_name_H-M   'P 1'
#
loop_
_entity.id
_entity.type
_entity.pdbx_description
1 polymer ?
#
loop_
_entity_poly.entity_id
_entity_poly.type
_entity_poly.pdbx_seq_one_letter_code
_entity_poly.pdbx_strand_id
1 'polypeptide(L)'
;MEQRGLAAAAQEFHDPAGAFRDRDQYIFVFDRKGVYQVFGSTPERVGKTVHDVPGLDGALVLREFFAAAQRGGDWVDYEVVNPVTGAVDEKTSFILPLGTDHVIGCGVFKPKGGFSLQVQ
;
A
#
# COMPACT_ATOMS: atom_id res chain seq x y z
N MET A 1 12.92 -8.59 1.97
CA MET A 1 13.18 -8.52 0.51
C MET A 1 14.66 -8.46 0.19
N GLU A 2 15.43 -7.55 0.79
CA GLU A 2 16.87 -7.39 0.49
C GLU A 2 17.71 -8.64 0.76
N GLN A 3 17.36 -9.43 1.79
CA GLN A 3 18.11 -10.64 2.16
C GLN A 3 17.60 -11.93 1.48
N ARG A 4 16.30 -12.00 1.12
CA ARG A 4 15.62 -13.23 0.67
C ARG A 4 15.04 -13.15 -0.76
N GLY A 5 15.10 -11.98 -1.39
CA GLY A 5 14.46 -11.69 -2.67
C GLY A 5 12.97 -11.35 -2.56
N LEU A 6 12.41 -10.85 -3.67
CA LEU A 6 10.99 -10.48 -3.80
C LEU A 6 10.07 -11.70 -3.72
N ALA A 7 10.40 -12.79 -4.41
CA ALA A 7 9.53 -13.98 -4.46
C ALA A 7 9.29 -14.60 -3.08
N ALA A 8 10.36 -14.80 -2.28
CA ALA A 8 10.24 -15.36 -0.93
C ALA A 8 9.51 -14.41 0.04
N ALA A 9 9.75 -13.10 -0.08
CA ALA A 9 9.04 -12.11 0.73
C ALA A 9 7.55 -12.00 0.35
N ALA A 10 7.23 -12.11 -0.94
CA ALA A 10 5.84 -12.10 -1.42
C ALA A 10 5.03 -13.25 -0.77
N GLN A 11 5.62 -14.44 -0.66
CA GLN A 11 4.97 -15.57 0.04
C GLN A 11 4.60 -15.24 1.48
N GLU A 12 5.48 -14.57 2.24
CA GLU A 12 5.18 -14.13 3.61
C GLU A 12 4.14 -13.01 3.64
N PHE A 13 4.22 -12.05 2.72
CA PHE A 13 3.31 -10.91 2.65
C PHE A 13 1.90 -11.29 2.18
N HIS A 14 1.75 -12.43 1.50
CA HIS A 14 0.47 -12.96 1.04
C HIS A 14 -0.14 -13.99 1.99
N ASP A 15 0.56 -14.40 3.05
CA ASP A 15 0.00 -15.32 4.05
C ASP A 15 -1.10 -14.61 4.87
N PRO A 16 -2.38 -15.02 4.75
CA PRO A 16 -3.47 -14.40 5.49
C PRO A 16 -3.40 -14.66 7.01
N ALA A 17 -2.63 -15.66 7.46
CA ALA A 17 -2.37 -15.93 8.87
C ALA A 17 -1.00 -15.41 9.33
N GLY A 18 -0.25 -14.75 8.43
CA GLY A 18 1.08 -14.23 8.69
C GLY A 18 1.09 -12.88 9.42
N ALA A 19 2.28 -12.45 9.83
CA ALA A 19 2.47 -11.22 10.61
C ALA A 19 2.32 -9.92 9.80
N PHE A 20 2.18 -10.00 8.48
CA PHE A 20 2.19 -8.85 7.57
C PHE A 20 0.80 -8.41 7.12
N ARG A 21 -0.25 -8.89 7.80
CA ARG A 21 -1.64 -8.53 7.56
C ARG A 21 -2.41 -8.42 8.86
N ASP A 22 -3.01 -7.26 9.11
CA ASP A 22 -4.04 -7.04 10.13
C ASP A 22 -5.14 -6.18 9.52
N ARG A 23 -6.34 -6.75 9.33
CA ARG A 23 -7.50 -6.06 8.74
C ARG A 23 -7.16 -5.36 7.42
N ASP A 24 -7.04 -4.03 7.43
CA ASP A 24 -6.75 -3.17 6.28
C ASP A 24 -5.28 -2.75 6.16
N GLN A 25 -4.46 -3.14 7.15
CA GLN A 25 -3.01 -3.03 7.13
C GLN A 25 -2.43 -4.28 6.45
N TYR A 26 -1.78 -4.07 5.32
CA TYR A 26 -1.10 -5.12 4.58
C TYR A 26 -0.01 -4.51 3.71
N ILE A 27 1.00 -5.30 3.39
CA ILE A 27 2.10 -4.87 2.52
C ILE A 27 1.64 -4.82 1.07
N PHE A 28 1.97 -3.74 0.37
CA PHE A 28 1.93 -3.68 -1.08
C PHE A 28 3.29 -3.24 -1.63
N VAL A 29 3.59 -3.70 -2.85
CA VAL A 29 4.79 -3.33 -3.60
C VAL A 29 4.39 -3.13 -5.05
N PHE A 30 4.77 -2.00 -5.64
CA PHE A 30 4.58 -1.76 -7.07
C PHE A 30 5.76 -0.99 -7.68
N ASP A 31 5.91 -1.13 -8.99
CA ASP A 31 6.97 -0.49 -9.77
C ASP A 31 6.63 0.94 -10.22
N ARG A 32 7.55 1.63 -10.90
CA ARG A 32 7.32 2.98 -11.45
C ARG A 32 6.18 3.08 -12.48
N LYS A 33 5.71 1.96 -13.03
CA LYS A 33 4.55 1.89 -13.92
C LYS A 33 3.26 1.58 -13.17
N GLY A 34 3.34 1.45 -11.85
CA GLY A 34 2.23 1.11 -10.97
C GLY A 34 1.82 -0.34 -11.03
N VAL A 35 2.65 -1.24 -11.56
CA VAL A 35 2.33 -2.67 -11.61
C VAL A 35 2.64 -3.31 -10.26
N TYR A 36 1.64 -3.92 -9.65
CA TYR A 36 1.80 -4.60 -8.36
C TYR A 36 2.66 -5.85 -8.49
N GLN A 37 3.69 -5.93 -7.65
CA GLN A 37 4.50 -7.13 -7.41
C GLN A 37 4.06 -7.86 -6.14
N VAL A 38 3.50 -7.10 -5.18
CA VAL A 38 2.88 -7.62 -3.96
C VAL A 38 1.61 -6.82 -3.68
N PHE A 39 0.57 -7.52 -3.24
CA PHE A 39 -0.66 -6.92 -2.74
C PHE A 39 -1.22 -7.85 -1.65
N GLY A 40 -0.87 -7.58 -0.39
CA GLY A 40 -1.02 -8.51 0.73
C GLY A 40 -2.47 -8.95 1.00
N SER A 41 -3.46 -8.08 0.81
CA SER A 41 -4.86 -8.45 1.04
C SER A 41 -5.48 -9.27 -0.09
N THR A 42 -4.97 -9.15 -1.31
CA THR A 42 -5.58 -9.69 -2.54
C THR A 42 -4.49 -10.04 -3.54
N PRO A 43 -3.85 -11.22 -3.41
CA PRO A 43 -2.74 -11.64 -4.27
C PRO A 43 -3.06 -11.62 -5.77
N GLU A 44 -4.34 -11.76 -6.16
CA GLU A 44 -4.83 -11.69 -7.54
C GLU A 44 -4.70 -10.30 -8.18
N ARG A 45 -4.27 -9.28 -7.43
CA ARG A 45 -3.89 -7.96 -7.94
C ARG A 45 -2.46 -7.93 -8.49
N VAL A 46 -1.61 -8.91 -8.17
CA VAL A 46 -0.25 -8.98 -8.72
C VAL A 46 -0.30 -9.02 -10.25
N GLY A 47 0.53 -8.21 -10.90
CA GLY A 47 0.54 -8.00 -12.35
C GLY A 47 -0.49 -7.00 -12.88
N LYS A 48 -1.44 -6.53 -12.05
CA LYS A 48 -2.36 -5.44 -12.39
C LYS A 48 -1.77 -4.09 -12.01
N THR A 49 -2.35 -3.02 -12.53
CA THR A 49 -1.86 -1.66 -12.27
C THR A 49 -2.69 -0.92 -11.22
N VAL A 50 -2.07 0.05 -10.54
CA VAL A 50 -2.76 1.03 -9.67
C VAL A 50 -3.90 1.75 -10.41
N HIS A 51 -3.80 1.90 -11.74
CA HIS A 51 -4.84 2.55 -12.55
C HIS A 51 -6.13 1.71 -12.65
N ASP A 52 -6.08 0.42 -12.32
CA ASP A 52 -7.25 -0.48 -12.32
C ASP A 52 -7.94 -0.54 -10.95
N VAL A 53 -7.51 0.28 -9.98
CA VAL A 53 -8.07 0.27 -8.63
C VAL A 53 -9.24 1.26 -8.56
N PRO A 54 -10.47 0.80 -8.26
CA PRO A 54 -11.62 1.69 -8.15
C PRO A 54 -11.42 2.81 -7.12
N GLY A 55 -11.74 4.04 -7.52
CA GLY A 55 -11.63 5.23 -6.68
C GLY A 55 -10.20 5.68 -6.39
N LEU A 56 -9.18 5.04 -6.96
CA LEU A 56 -7.79 5.45 -6.82
C LEU A 56 -7.39 6.39 -7.96
N ASP A 57 -6.85 7.56 -7.64
CA ASP A 57 -6.09 8.34 -8.62
C ASP A 57 -4.69 7.73 -8.76
N GLY A 58 -4.54 6.84 -9.74
CA GLY A 58 -3.26 6.16 -9.97
C GLY A 58 -2.11 7.09 -10.34
N ALA A 59 -2.38 8.22 -11.01
CA ALA A 59 -1.33 9.17 -11.37
C ALA A 59 -0.85 9.95 -10.14
N LEU A 60 -1.79 10.36 -9.27
CA LEU A 60 -1.49 10.95 -7.97
C LEU A 60 -0.64 10.00 -7.12
N VAL A 61 -1.08 8.75 -6.96
CA VAL A 61 -0.37 7.74 -6.15
C VAL A 61 1.05 7.53 -6.66
N LEU A 62 1.24 7.36 -7.96
CA LEU A 62 2.59 7.20 -8.52
C LEU A 62 3.48 8.41 -8.22
N ARG A 63 2.96 9.62 -8.40
CA ARG A 63 3.72 10.84 -8.13
C ARG A 63 4.10 10.95 -6.65
N GLU A 64 3.13 10.83 -5.76
CA GLU A 64 3.34 11.07 -4.33
C GLU A 64 4.15 9.95 -3.66
N PHE A 65 3.92 8.68 -4.02
CA PHE A 65 4.60 7.55 -3.38
C PHE A 65 6.08 7.52 -3.79
N PHE A 66 6.39 7.78 -5.06
CA PHE A 66 7.79 7.87 -5.48
C PHE A 66 8.46 9.16 -5.00
N ALA A 67 7.72 10.23 -4.73
CA ALA A 67 8.27 11.40 -4.04
C ALA A 67 8.59 11.09 -2.57
N ALA A 68 7.70 10.37 -1.86
CA ALA A 68 7.95 9.89 -0.50
C ALA A 68 9.18 8.97 -0.43
N ALA A 69 9.29 8.03 -1.37
CA ALA A 69 10.44 7.14 -1.48
C ALA A 69 11.77 7.91 -1.71
N GLN A 70 11.75 8.97 -2.51
CA GLN A 70 12.93 9.84 -2.72
C GLN A 70 13.37 10.57 -1.44
N ARG A 71 12.46 10.81 -0.50
CA ARG A 71 12.77 11.38 0.83
C ARG A 71 13.31 10.35 1.82
N GLY A 72 13.46 9.09 1.41
CA GLY A 72 13.85 7.97 2.28
C GLY A 72 12.67 7.33 3.03
N GLY A 73 11.47 7.87 2.84
CA GLY A 73 10.23 7.36 3.39
C GLY A 73 9.34 8.47 3.95
N ASP A 74 8.03 8.36 3.75
CA ASP A 74 7.06 9.35 4.24
C ASP A 74 5.64 8.79 4.31
N TRP A 75 4.78 9.48 5.04
CA TRP A 75 3.33 9.25 5.01
C TRP A 75 2.71 9.90 3.77
N VAL A 76 1.78 9.19 3.13
CA VAL A 76 1.01 9.70 2.00
C VAL A 76 -0.47 9.42 2.22
N ASP A 77 -1.26 10.48 2.15
CA ASP A 77 -2.71 10.43 2.18
C ASP A 77 -3.29 10.39 0.76
N TYR A 78 -4.27 9.53 0.54
CA TYR A 78 -4.93 9.35 -0.75
C TYR A 78 -6.32 8.72 -0.54
N GLU A 79 -7.14 8.78 -1.57
CA GLU A 79 -8.48 8.19 -1.54
C GLU A 79 -8.52 6.90 -2.34
N VAL A 80 -9.31 5.94 -1.87
CA VAL A 80 -9.55 4.67 -2.56
C VAL A 80 -10.88 4.09 -2.11
N VAL A 81 -11.51 3.27 -2.95
CA VAL A 81 -12.69 2.50 -2.50
C VAL A 81 -12.28 1.57 -1.36
N ASN A 82 -12.92 1.74 -0.21
CA ASN A 82 -12.80 0.86 0.92
C ASN A 82 -13.57 -0.44 0.66
N PRO A 83 -12.91 -1.61 0.66
CA PRO A 83 -13.55 -2.87 0.31
C PRO A 83 -14.61 -3.31 1.32
N VAL A 84 -14.62 -2.75 2.53
CA VAL A 84 -15.62 -3.06 3.57
C VAL A 84 -16.89 -2.22 3.40
N THR A 85 -16.75 -0.94 3.04
CA THR A 85 -17.90 -0.01 2.96
C THR A 85 -18.42 0.20 1.54
N GLY A 86 -17.59 -0.08 0.52
CA GLY A 86 -17.87 0.23 -0.88
C GLY A 86 -17.82 1.73 -1.21
N ALA A 87 -17.51 2.58 -0.25
CA ALA A 87 -17.37 4.02 -0.44
C ALA A 87 -15.91 4.40 -0.73
N VAL A 88 -15.71 5.55 -1.37
CA VAL A 88 -14.38 6.19 -1.42
C VAL A 88 -14.12 6.75 -0.02
N ASP A 89 -13.08 6.23 0.64
CA ASP A 89 -12.62 6.67 1.96
C ASP A 89 -11.14 7.09 1.87
N GLU A 90 -10.70 7.94 2.79
CA GLU A 90 -9.31 8.36 2.90
C GLU A 90 -8.46 7.24 3.52
N LYS A 91 -7.30 6.97 2.93
CA LYS A 91 -6.29 6.04 3.41
C LYS A 91 -4.96 6.76 3.58
N THR A 92 -4.26 6.45 4.66
CA THR A 92 -2.88 6.89 4.87
C THR A 92 -1.96 5.70 4.83
N SER A 93 -0.88 5.78 4.07
CA SER A 93 0.14 4.74 3.99
C SER A 93 1.52 5.31 4.24
N PHE A 94 2.34 4.59 5.01
CA PHE A 94 3.77 4.87 5.08
C PHE A 94 4.46 4.18 3.92
N ILE A 95 5.20 4.96 3.13
CA ILE A 95 5.84 4.52 1.89
C ILE A 95 7.35 4.56 2.08
N LEU A 96 8.04 3.51 1.68
CA LEU A 96 9.50 3.39 1.69
C LEU A 96 10.04 3.07 0.29
N PRO A 97 11.27 3.52 -0.04
CA PRO A 97 11.95 3.05 -1.24
C PRO A 97 12.24 1.55 -1.15
N LEU A 98 12.10 0.83 -2.27
CA LEU A 98 12.53 -0.56 -2.40
C LEU A 98 13.38 -0.71 -3.68
N GLY A 99 14.70 -0.62 -3.51
CA GLY A 99 15.61 -0.52 -4.65
C GLY A 99 15.38 0.75 -5.48
N THR A 100 15.68 0.70 -6.77
CA THR A 100 15.63 1.86 -7.68
C THR A 100 14.24 2.15 -8.25
N ASP A 101 13.44 1.09 -8.44
CA ASP A 101 12.25 1.13 -9.30
C ASP A 101 10.96 0.72 -8.62
N HIS A 102 11.01 0.37 -7.33
CA HIS A 102 9.83 -0.03 -6.57
C HIS A 102 9.66 0.81 -5.31
N VAL A 103 8.42 0.83 -4.84
CA VAL A 103 8.07 1.27 -3.49
C VAL A 103 7.48 0.10 -2.73
N ILE A 104 7.64 0.11 -1.41
CA ILE A 104 6.92 -0.75 -0.48
C ILE A 104 6.10 0.14 0.45
N GLY A 105 4.87 -0.26 0.75
CA GLY A 105 4.03 0.49 1.68
C GLY A 105 3.06 -0.36 2.46
N CYS A 106 2.57 0.23 3.55
CA CYS A 106 1.51 -0.30 4.40
C CYS A 106 0.71 0.88 4.94
N GLY A 107 -0.59 0.71 5.10
CA GLY A 107 -1.45 1.81 5.53
C GLY A 107 -2.79 1.35 6.05
N VAL A 108 -3.55 2.32 6.55
CA VAL A 108 -4.82 2.13 7.24
C VAL A 108 -5.83 3.17 6.73
N PHE A 109 -7.09 2.78 6.62
CA PHE A 109 -8.18 3.72 6.36
C PHE A 109 -8.36 4.65 7.55
N LYS A 110 -8.50 5.95 7.28
CA LYS A 110 -8.77 6.92 8.33
C LYS A 110 -10.22 6.77 8.81
N PRO A 111 -10.48 6.82 10.14
CA PRO A 111 -11.85 6.85 10.63
C PRO A 111 -12.57 8.09 10.10
N LYS A 112 -13.87 7.96 9.82
CA LYS A 112 -14.70 9.12 9.46
C LYS A 112 -14.72 10.11 10.63
N GLY A 113 -14.14 11.30 10.42
CA GLY A 113 -13.91 12.29 11.48
C GLY A 113 -12.46 12.41 11.96
N GLY A 114 -11.52 11.65 11.39
CA GLY A 114 -10.10 11.69 11.71
C GLY A 114 -9.70 10.79 12.90
N PHE A 115 -8.40 10.65 13.13
CA PHE A 115 -7.90 9.89 14.28
C PHE A 115 -8.12 10.70 15.57
N SER A 116 -8.96 10.17 16.46
CA SER A 116 -9.08 10.71 17.83
C SER A 116 -8.03 10.05 18.72
N LEU A 117 -7.01 10.80 19.11
CA LEU A 117 -6.09 10.38 20.16
C LEU A 117 -6.79 10.55 21.50
N GLN A 118 -7.25 9.44 22.09
CA GLN A 118 -7.57 9.43 23.51
C GLN A 118 -6.25 9.39 24.27
N VAL A 119 -5.90 10.51 24.91
CA VAL A 119 -4.80 10.52 25.88
C VAL A 119 -5.34 9.84 27.14
N GLN A 120 -4.75 8.71 27.50
CA GLN A 120 -4.97 8.06 28.80
C GLN A 120 -4.27 8.83 29.92
#